data_AF-A0A8T3QFG1-F1
#
_entry.id   AF-A0A8T3QFG1-F1
#
_cell.length_a   1.000
_cell.length_b   1.000
_cell.length_c   1.000
_cell.angle_alpha   90.00
_cell.angle_beta   90.00
_cell.angle_gamma   90.00
#
_symmetry.space_group_name_H-M   'P 1'
#
loop_
_entity.id
_entity.type
_entity.pdbx_description
1 polymer ?
#
loop_
_entity_poly.entity_id
_entity_poly.type
_entity_poly.pdbx_seq_one_letter_code
_entity_poly.pdbx_strand_id
1 'polypeptide(L)'
;AERRVKTLLVLSRVAEAEGIEVPEASVEAEIEQGRQRYATDQRLLAYFDSERGRAFVRSTLRRSRVVEALIDGWLRDHPGHPDLPHREDAPAAAFDNDQAEANAPAEAPVAAAGPGPVSASADQALDEPARAG
;
A
#
# COMPACT_ATOMS: atom_id res chain seq x y z
N ALA A 1 -3.25 -6.63 -14.44
CA ALA A 1 -2.30 -5.52 -14.22
C ALA A 1 -2.87 -4.15 -14.62
N GLU A 2 -3.44 -4.00 -15.83
CA GLU A 2 -3.92 -2.72 -16.38
C GLU A 2 -4.92 -1.96 -15.48
N ARG A 3 -5.94 -2.63 -14.94
CA ARG A 3 -6.97 -2.01 -14.07
C ARG A 3 -6.36 -1.28 -12.89
N ARG A 4 -5.42 -1.92 -12.18
CA ARG A 4 -4.74 -1.34 -11.03
C ARG A 4 -3.96 -0.07 -11.40
N VAL A 5 -3.26 -0.09 -12.53
CA VAL A 5 -2.52 1.09 -13.01
C VAL A 5 -3.48 2.25 -13.28
N LYS A 6 -4.60 1.98 -13.99
CA LYS A 6 -5.62 3.00 -14.25
C LYS A 6 -6.19 3.59 -12.96
N THR A 7 -6.54 2.74 -11.99
CA THR A 7 -7.02 3.19 -10.67
C THR A 7 -6.01 4.10 -9.98
N LEU A 8 -4.73 3.72 -9.95
CA LEU A 8 -3.69 4.54 -9.31
C LEU A 8 -3.50 5.89 -10.01
N LEU A 9 -3.57 5.93 -11.35
CA LEU A 9 -3.50 7.18 -12.10
C LEU A 9 -4.68 8.10 -11.80
N VAL A 10 -5.90 7.55 -11.73
CA VAL A 10 -7.11 8.31 -11.39
C VAL A 10 -7.02 8.86 -9.97
N LEU A 11 -6.67 8.03 -8.98
CA LEU A 11 -6.55 8.49 -7.59
C LEU A 11 -5.47 9.56 -7.43
N SER A 12 -4.32 9.43 -8.13
CA SER A 12 -3.29 10.47 -8.13
C SER A 12 -3.82 11.79 -8.69
N ARG A 13 -4.52 11.72 -9.84
CA ARG A 13 -5.07 12.91 -10.50
C ARG A 13 -6.15 13.61 -9.67
N VAL A 14 -7.00 12.85 -8.98
CA VAL A 14 -8.00 13.38 -8.05
C VAL A 14 -7.30 14.05 -6.86
N ALA A 15 -6.31 13.40 -6.26
CA ALA A 15 -5.56 13.98 -5.14
C ALA A 15 -4.91 15.34 -5.50
N GLU A 16 -4.45 15.48 -6.74
CA GLU A 16 -3.92 16.75 -7.27
C GLU A 16 -5.02 17.79 -7.51
N ALA A 17 -6.16 17.39 -8.07
CA ALA A 17 -7.29 18.29 -8.31
C ALA A 17 -7.84 18.89 -7.01
N GLU A 18 -7.95 18.05 -5.98
CA GLU A 18 -8.57 18.38 -4.69
C GLU A 18 -7.56 18.93 -3.67
N GLY A 19 -6.27 19.05 -4.03
CA GLY A 19 -5.23 19.54 -3.12
C GLY A 19 -5.01 18.64 -1.89
N ILE A 20 -5.26 17.34 -2.02
CA ILE A 20 -5.10 16.38 -0.91
C ILE A 20 -3.62 16.10 -0.71
N GLU A 21 -3.08 16.56 0.41
CA GLU A 21 -1.68 16.38 0.80
C GLU A 21 -1.52 15.44 2.00
N VAL A 22 -0.31 14.91 2.15
CA VAL A 22 0.07 14.10 3.31
C VAL A 22 1.20 14.80 4.07
N PRO A 23 0.92 15.37 5.26
CA PRO A 23 1.94 15.97 6.10
C PRO A 23 3.00 14.94 6.49
N GLU A 24 4.22 15.41 6.64
CA GLU A 24 5.35 14.56 7.01
C GLU A 24 5.13 13.85 8.36
N ALA A 25 4.48 14.55 9.30
CA ALA A 25 4.12 13.97 10.60
C ALA A 25 3.20 12.75 10.47
N SER A 26 2.30 12.70 9.47
CA SER A 26 1.45 11.53 9.23
C SER A 26 2.26 10.36 8.67
N VAL A 27 3.27 10.62 7.83
CA VAL A 27 4.16 9.59 7.30
C VAL A 27 4.98 8.98 8.44
N GLU A 28 5.54 9.82 9.32
CA GLU A 28 6.30 9.35 10.47
C GLU A 28 5.46 8.55 11.46
N ALA A 29 4.23 9.00 11.75
CA ALA A 29 3.33 8.27 12.64
C ALA A 29 3.00 6.87 12.09
N GLU A 30 2.73 6.76 10.79
CA GLU A 30 2.46 5.48 10.14
C GLU A 30 3.70 4.57 10.14
N ILE A 31 4.87 5.13 9.86
CA ILE A 31 6.13 4.39 9.92
C ILE A 31 6.39 3.86 11.33
N GLU A 32 6.18 4.68 12.36
CA GLU A 32 6.40 4.27 13.75
C GLU A 32 5.45 3.14 14.16
N GLN A 33 4.18 3.23 13.79
CA GLN A 33 3.25 2.10 13.95
C GLN A 33 3.72 0.85 13.19
N GLY A 34 4.26 1.03 11.98
CA GLY A 34 4.87 -0.04 11.19
C GLY A 34 6.06 -0.68 11.91
N ARG A 35 6.97 0.11 12.49
CA ARG A 35 8.13 -0.38 13.24
C ARG A 35 7.70 -1.21 14.45
N GLN A 36 6.68 -0.77 15.17
CA GLN A 36 6.14 -1.51 16.31
C GLN A 36 5.51 -2.85 15.87
N ARG A 37 4.75 -2.83 14.77
CA ARG A 37 4.09 -4.03 14.23
C ARG A 37 5.09 -5.06 13.70
N TYR A 38 6.19 -4.60 13.11
CA TYR A 38 7.18 -5.45 12.44
C TYR A 38 8.56 -5.40 13.10
N ALA A 39 8.61 -5.27 14.43
CA ALA A 39 9.84 -5.03 15.19
C ALA A 39 10.95 -6.09 15.00
N THR A 40 10.60 -7.30 14.57
CA THR A 40 11.54 -8.40 14.34
C THR A 40 12.05 -8.49 12.90
N ASP A 41 11.45 -7.75 11.94
CA ASP A 41 11.84 -7.78 10.53
C ASP A 41 12.79 -6.64 10.19
N GLN A 42 14.09 -6.90 10.35
CA GLN A 42 15.16 -5.92 10.11
C GLN A 42 15.17 -5.38 8.68
N ARG A 43 14.75 -6.17 7.69
CA ARG A 43 14.70 -5.73 6.30
C ARG A 43 13.59 -4.70 6.09
N LEU A 44 12.42 -4.95 6.68
CA LEU A 44 11.29 -4.03 6.61
C LEU A 44 11.55 -2.75 7.39
N LEU A 45 12.20 -2.83 8.55
CA LEU A 45 12.64 -1.66 9.31
C LEU A 45 13.58 -0.77 8.47
N ALA A 46 14.61 -1.36 7.85
CA ALA A 46 15.51 -0.62 6.94
C ALA A 46 14.77 -0.03 5.73
N TYR A 47 13.73 -0.70 5.23
CA TYR A 47 12.92 -0.17 4.15
C TYR A 47 12.14 1.08 4.57
N PHE A 48 11.55 1.10 5.77
CA PHE A 48 10.84 2.28 6.29
C PHE A 48 11.75 3.51 6.40
N ASP A 49 13.03 3.32 6.72
CA ASP A 49 14.00 4.41 6.83
C ASP A 49 14.47 4.93 5.46
N SER A 50 14.24 4.19 4.38
CA SER A 50 14.62 4.58 3.02
C SER A 50 13.67 5.63 2.43
N GLU A 51 14.18 6.54 1.59
CA GLU A 51 13.35 7.51 0.86
C GLU A 51 12.23 6.83 0.05
N ARG A 52 12.54 5.67 -0.53
CA ARG A 52 11.57 4.86 -1.29
C ARG A 52 10.44 4.35 -0.40
N GLY A 53 10.76 3.85 0.79
CA GLY A 53 9.77 3.39 1.76
C GLY A 53 8.89 4.53 2.25
N ARG A 54 9.48 5.67 2.60
CA ARG A 54 8.74 6.88 3.00
C ARG A 54 7.83 7.40 1.89
N ALA A 55 8.31 7.42 0.64
CA ALA A 55 7.49 7.78 -0.52
C ALA A 55 6.35 6.78 -0.75
N PHE A 56 6.59 5.48 -0.56
CA PHE A 56 5.56 4.46 -0.64
C PHE A 56 4.47 4.68 0.42
N VAL A 57 4.84 4.85 1.69
CA VAL A 57 3.91 5.14 2.80
C VAL A 57 3.09 6.39 2.50
N ARG A 58 3.75 7.49 2.10
CA ARG A 58 3.08 8.73 1.71
C ARG A 58 2.04 8.51 0.60
N SER A 59 2.41 7.75 -0.43
CA SER A 59 1.50 7.45 -1.54
C SER A 59 0.29 6.61 -1.10
N THR A 60 0.49 5.70 -0.15
CA THR A 60 -0.57 4.86 0.41
C THR A 60 -1.54 5.70 1.24
N LEU A 61 -1.02 6.52 2.16
CA LEU A 61 -1.82 7.45 2.96
C LEU A 61 -2.63 8.42 2.07
N ARG A 62 -2.01 8.97 1.03
CA ARG A 62 -2.68 9.91 0.11
C ARG A 62 -3.84 9.24 -0.61
N ARG A 63 -3.67 8.01 -1.07
CA ARG A 63 -4.74 7.24 -1.73
C ARG A 63 -5.89 6.93 -0.77
N SER A 64 -5.61 6.55 0.48
CA SER A 64 -6.67 6.32 1.48
C SER A 64 -7.48 7.59 1.72
N ARG A 65 -6.81 8.74 1.92
CA ARG A 65 -7.49 10.04 2.10
C ARG A 65 -8.37 10.44 0.92
N VAL A 66 -7.94 10.16 -0.32
CA VAL A 66 -8.76 10.42 -1.51
C VAL A 66 -10.04 9.59 -1.46
N VAL A 67 -9.93 8.30 -1.14
CA VAL A 67 -11.10 7.43 -1.06
C VAL A 67 -12.05 7.87 0.05
N GLU A 68 -11.52 8.20 1.23
CA GLU A 68 -12.30 8.76 2.35
C GLU A 68 -13.01 10.05 1.95
N ALA A 69 -12.31 11.00 1.32
CA ALA A 69 -12.89 12.26 0.87
C ALA A 69 -14.00 12.06 -0.19
N LEU A 70 -13.84 11.08 -1.08
CA LEU A 70 -14.88 10.72 -2.07
C LEU A 70 -16.12 10.14 -1.37
N ILE A 71 -15.93 9.27 -0.36
CA ILE A 71 -17.02 8.70 0.43
C ILE A 71 -17.73 9.81 1.23
N ASP A 72 -16.97 10.65 1.94
CA ASP A 72 -17.52 11.75 2.73
C ASP A 72 -18.28 12.76 1.86
N GLY A 73 -17.74 13.07 0.68
CA GLY A 73 -18.41 13.90 -0.32
C GLY A 73 -19.74 13.30 -0.74
N TRP A 74 -19.73 12.01 -1.08
CA TRP A 74 -20.94 11.31 -1.47
C TRP A 74 -21.98 11.24 -0.35
N LEU A 75 -21.58 10.89 0.88
CA LEU A 75 -22.49 10.82 2.03
C LEU A 75 -23.13 12.17 2.34
N ARG A 76 -22.37 13.27 2.23
CA ARG A 76 -22.89 14.63 2.41
C ARG A 76 -23.99 14.96 1.40
N ASP A 77 -23.82 14.53 0.16
CA ASP A 77 -24.78 14.76 -0.93
C ASP A 77 -25.98 13.80 -0.89
N HIS A 78 -25.91 12.73 -0.07
CA HIS A 78 -26.91 11.67 0.01
C HIS A 78 -27.37 11.42 1.47
N PRO A 79 -28.01 12.41 2.13
CA PRO A 79 -28.38 12.31 3.56
C PRO A 79 -29.49 11.28 3.84
N GLY A 80 -30.21 10.82 2.80
CA GLY A 80 -31.22 9.77 2.92
C GLY A 80 -30.67 8.35 2.75
N HIS A 81 -29.36 8.20 2.56
CA HIS A 81 -28.76 6.88 2.42
C HIS A 81 -28.81 6.13 3.76
N PRO A 82 -29.25 4.85 3.78
CA PRO A 82 -29.27 4.05 5.00
C PRO A 82 -27.84 3.81 5.51
N ASP A 83 -27.69 3.67 6.83
CA ASP A 83 -26.40 3.28 7.41
C ASP A 83 -25.94 1.95 6.83
N LEU A 84 -24.64 1.87 6.48
CA LEU A 84 -24.05 0.62 6.03
C LEU A 84 -23.99 -0.35 7.22
N PRO A 85 -24.53 -1.58 7.09
CA PRO A 85 -24.46 -2.54 8.18
C PRO A 85 -23.00 -2.84 8.49
N HIS A 86 -22.62 -2.79 9.77
CA HIS A 86 -21.30 -3.23 10.16
C HIS A 86 -21.15 -4.73 9.91
N ARG A 87 -19.93 -5.17 9.58
CA ARG A 87 -19.68 -6.57 9.19
C ARG A 87 -19.99 -7.54 10.32
N GLU A 88 -19.84 -7.09 11.55
CA GLU A 88 -20.14 -7.79 12.79
C GLU A 88 -21.65 -7.95 13.06
N ASP A 89 -22.49 -7.11 12.46
CA ASP A 89 -23.95 -7.13 12.66
C ASP A 89 -24.67 -8.05 11.65
N ALA A 90 -23.98 -8.48 10.58
CA ALA A 90 -24.53 -9.33 9.55
C ALA A 90 -24.09 -10.80 9.71
N PRO A 91 -24.96 -11.79 9.41
CA PRO A 91 -24.55 -13.19 9.31
C PRO A 91 -23.51 -13.33 8.19
N ALA A 92 -22.45 -14.13 8.42
CA ALA A 92 -21.24 -14.23 7.60
C ALA A 92 -21.44 -14.50 6.08
N ALA A 93 -22.65 -14.85 5.65
CA ALA A 93 -23.01 -15.16 4.27
C ALA A 93 -23.54 -13.96 3.46
N ALA A 94 -23.63 -12.75 4.03
CA ALA A 94 -24.27 -11.60 3.38
C ALA A 94 -23.40 -10.82 2.37
N PHE A 95 -22.11 -11.16 2.22
CA PHE A 95 -21.20 -10.44 1.34
C PHE A 95 -20.54 -11.40 0.34
N ASP A 96 -20.71 -11.13 -0.97
CA ASP A 96 -19.94 -11.78 -2.04
C ASP A 96 -18.47 -11.34 -1.90
N ASN A 97 -17.62 -12.28 -1.49
CA ASN A 97 -16.23 -12.05 -1.09
C ASN A 97 -15.27 -11.77 -2.28
N ASP A 98 -15.79 -11.80 -3.50
CA ASP A 98 -15.02 -11.69 -4.75
C ASP A 98 -14.18 -10.41 -4.85
N GLN A 99 -14.62 -9.30 -4.25
CA GLN A 99 -13.90 -8.02 -4.31
C GLN A 99 -12.75 -7.91 -3.30
N ALA A 100 -12.82 -8.62 -2.16
CA ALA A 100 -11.77 -8.65 -1.16
C ALA A 100 -10.63 -9.59 -1.59
N GLU A 101 -10.96 -10.76 -2.17
CA GLU A 101 -9.98 -11.68 -2.74
C GLU A 101 -9.22 -11.07 -3.92
N ALA A 102 -9.90 -10.27 -4.76
CA ALA A 102 -9.26 -9.60 -5.90
C ALA A 102 -8.21 -8.53 -5.49
N ASN A 103 -8.25 -8.04 -4.25
CA ASN A 103 -7.30 -7.07 -3.71
C ASN A 103 -6.35 -7.65 -2.67
N ALA A 104 -6.49 -8.94 -2.32
CA ALA A 104 -5.53 -9.63 -1.47
C ALA A 104 -4.15 -9.62 -2.15
N PRO A 105 -3.06 -9.31 -1.44
CA PRO A 105 -1.74 -9.59 -1.96
C PRO A 105 -1.67 -11.10 -2.22
N ALA A 106 -1.18 -11.51 -3.39
CA ALA A 106 -0.98 -12.92 -3.71
C ALA A 106 -0.13 -13.55 -2.59
N GLU A 107 -0.75 -14.40 -1.77
CA GLU A 107 -0.06 -15.15 -0.74
C GLU A 107 0.96 -16.08 -1.44
N ALA A 108 2.24 -15.73 -1.35
CA ALA A 108 3.28 -16.72 -1.56
C ALA A 108 3.21 -17.68 -0.36
N PRO A 109 3.18 -19.00 -0.58
CA PRO A 109 3.01 -19.95 0.51
C PRO A 109 4.25 -19.89 1.43
N VAL A 110 4.08 -19.35 2.63
CA VAL A 110 5.01 -19.55 3.74
C VAL A 110 4.74 -20.96 4.28
N ALA A 111 5.35 -21.94 3.64
CA ALA A 111 5.56 -23.24 4.25
C ALA A 111 6.60 -23.06 5.37
N ALA A 112 6.23 -23.51 6.57
CA ALA A 112 7.15 -23.65 7.69
C ALA A 112 8.33 -24.57 7.30
N ALA A 113 9.50 -24.00 7.01
CA ALA A 113 10.76 -24.71 6.91
C ALA A 113 11.90 -23.80 7.39
N GLY A 114 12.67 -24.32 8.35
CA GLY A 114 13.92 -23.71 8.83
C GLY A 114 15.02 -23.62 7.77
N PRO A 115 16.23 -23.17 8.15
CA PRO A 115 17.00 -22.21 7.36
C PRO A 115 17.90 -22.81 6.27
N GLY A 116 17.95 -22.12 5.13
CA GLY A 116 19.10 -22.06 4.20
C GLY A 116 18.87 -22.56 2.77
N PRO A 117 19.73 -22.21 1.79
CA PRO A 117 20.68 -21.10 1.72
C PRO A 117 20.16 -19.97 0.83
N VAL A 118 20.70 -18.76 1.01
CA VAL A 118 20.59 -17.71 0.00
C VAL A 118 21.43 -18.15 -1.21
N SER A 119 20.78 -18.57 -2.30
CA SER A 119 21.48 -18.62 -3.58
C SER A 119 21.75 -17.19 -4.01
N ALA A 120 23.00 -16.79 -3.81
CA ALA A 120 23.60 -15.68 -4.50
C ALA A 120 23.41 -15.89 -6.01
N SER A 121 22.90 -14.87 -6.68
CA SER A 121 23.15 -14.64 -8.10
C SER A 121 23.30 -13.14 -8.27
N ALA A 122 24.45 -12.66 -7.78
CA ALA A 122 25.17 -11.64 -8.51
C ALA A 122 25.66 -12.29 -9.80
N ASP A 123 25.06 -11.94 -10.94
CA ASP A 123 25.82 -11.64 -12.15
C ASP A 123 24.96 -10.97 -13.24
N GLN A 124 25.65 -10.21 -14.10
CA GLN A 124 25.24 -9.34 -15.21
C GLN A 124 24.86 -7.90 -14.84
N ALA A 125 25.67 -6.87 -15.13
CA ALA A 125 26.87 -6.82 -15.97
C ALA A 125 27.80 -5.67 -15.59
N LEU A 126 29.09 -5.97 -15.50
CA LEU A 126 30.19 -5.02 -15.69
C LEU A 126 31.06 -5.55 -16.83
N ASP A 127 31.10 -4.80 -17.93
CA ASP A 127 32.15 -4.79 -18.97
C ASP A 127 31.93 -3.47 -19.74
N GLU A 128 32.84 -2.51 -19.93
CA GLU A 128 34.29 -2.38 -19.76
C GLU A 128 34.61 -0.85 -19.68
N PRO A 129 35.70 -0.40 -19.00
CA PRO A 129 36.09 1.01 -18.91
C PRO A 129 36.75 1.58 -20.18
N ALA A 130 36.51 2.87 -20.43
CA ALA A 130 37.19 3.67 -21.45
C ALA A 130 38.72 3.70 -21.23
N ARG A 131 39.48 3.32 -22.26
CA ARG A 131 40.92 3.61 -22.34
C ARG A 131 41.15 5.06 -22.74
N ALA A 132 42.00 5.74 -21.98
CA ALA A 132 42.60 7.01 -22.33
C ALA A 132 43.60 6.85 -23.50
N GLY A 133 43.58 7.81 -24.41
CA GLY A 133 44.56 8.09 -25.46
C GLY A 133 44.39 9.53 -25.89
#